data_AF-A0A4R3TUI7-F1
#
_entry.id   AF-A0A4R3TUI7-F1
#
_cell.length_a   1.000
_cell.length_b   1.000
_cell.length_c   1.000
_cell.angle_alpha   90.00
_cell.angle_beta   90.00
_cell.angle_gamma   90.00
#
_symmetry.space_group_name_H-M   'P 1'
#
loop_
_entity.id
_entity.type
_entity.pdbx_description
1 polymer ?
#
loop_
_entity_poly.entity_id
_entity_poly.type
_entity_poly.pdbx_seq_one_letter_code
_entity_poly.pdbx_strand_id
1 'polypeptide(L)'
;MFHEYRRTWKQKTAKRLQPLSPGQCRVHETGIKMICEYLLKDGRRLGTLRVSSIDTAFADDLFEKLLYKSVDGEKVERRTTVNHAMTTARGAWNTISRAHPHLFAPKNPFEKMGLQSTSRETPHANFEELAAFRATAIELGYPSLATGVLIGWEWLQRKAHIFIRFMAEHYRSESRPNHVYVINYKTSTGSWEPLFDKKGLAALSSANRRARRHESIAADGRPDAATRWKQSALERQGRNADSSRAHFEEDQPRACVPS
;
A
#
# COMPACT_ATOMS: atom_id res chain seq x y z
N MET A 1 -9.95 -3.14 20.37
CA MET A 1 -10.43 -4.20 19.45
C MET A 1 -9.40 -4.74 18.45
N PHE A 2 -9.03 -4.06 17.36
CA PHE A 2 -8.13 -4.64 16.32
C PHE A 2 -6.76 -5.09 16.83
N HIS A 3 -6.19 -4.30 17.74
CA HIS A 3 -4.89 -4.57 18.34
C HIS A 3 -4.92 -5.66 19.42
N GLU A 4 -6.05 -5.81 20.13
CA GLU A 4 -6.24 -6.88 21.13
C GLU A 4 -6.37 -8.23 20.46
N TYR A 5 -7.09 -8.32 19.34
CA TYR A 5 -7.20 -9.54 18.55
C TYR A 5 -5.83 -10.08 18.10
N ARG A 6 -4.94 -9.19 17.65
CA ARG A 6 -3.57 -9.56 17.26
C ARG A 6 -2.77 -10.19 18.40
N ARG A 7 -3.09 -9.87 19.66
CA ARG A 7 -2.43 -10.41 20.85
C ARG A 7 -3.05 -11.74 21.30
N THR A 8 -4.35 -11.94 21.10
CA THR A 8 -5.09 -13.09 21.64
C THR A 8 -5.15 -14.30 20.70
N TRP A 9 -4.87 -14.11 19.40
CA TRP A 9 -4.90 -15.23 18.44
C TRP A 9 -3.64 -16.10 18.52
N LYS A 10 -3.80 -17.31 19.07
CA LYS A 10 -2.72 -18.25 19.43
C LYS A 10 -2.56 -19.46 18.47
N GLN A 11 -3.14 -19.45 17.26
CA GLN A 11 -2.93 -20.55 16.32
C GLN A 11 -1.48 -20.55 15.77
N LYS A 12 -0.73 -21.63 16.02
CA LYS A 12 0.68 -21.77 15.64
C LYS A 12 0.93 -21.68 14.13
N THR A 13 0.01 -22.22 13.33
CA THR A 13 0.12 -22.29 11.86
C THR A 13 -0.30 -21.03 11.14
N ALA A 14 -0.78 -20.04 11.88
CA ALA A 14 -1.58 -18.99 11.31
C ALA A 14 -0.74 -17.72 11.13
N LYS A 15 -0.74 -17.16 9.90
CA LYS A 15 0.10 -16.02 9.53
C LYS A 15 -0.19 -14.83 10.44
N ARG A 16 0.74 -14.52 11.34
CA ARG A 16 0.63 -13.35 12.22
C ARG A 16 0.64 -12.09 11.37
N LEU A 17 -0.33 -11.22 11.61
CA LEU A 17 -0.34 -9.90 11.00
C LEU A 17 0.81 -9.08 11.59
N GLN A 18 1.65 -8.53 10.72
CA GLN A 18 2.75 -7.67 11.14
C GLN A 18 2.22 -6.45 11.90
N PRO A 19 2.89 -6.00 12.98
CA PRO A 19 2.55 -4.76 13.63
C PRO A 19 2.60 -3.62 12.61
N LEU A 20 1.59 -2.75 12.66
CA LEU A 20 1.51 -1.61 11.76
C LEU A 20 2.29 -0.46 12.37
N SER A 21 2.89 0.38 11.53
CA SER A 21 3.48 1.63 12.01
C SER A 21 2.39 2.55 12.60
N PRO A 22 2.72 3.46 13.55
CA PRO A 22 1.75 4.38 14.14
C PRO A 22 0.94 5.17 13.10
N GLY A 23 1.60 5.58 12.01
CA GLY A 23 0.94 6.26 10.90
C GLY A 23 -0.09 5.37 10.20
N GLN A 24 0.25 4.10 9.93
CA GLN A 24 -0.70 3.14 9.33
C GLN A 24 -1.87 2.83 10.27
N CYS A 25 -1.63 2.69 11.58
CA CYS A 25 -2.71 2.52 12.57
C CYS A 25 -3.70 3.69 12.48
N ARG A 26 -3.20 4.94 12.50
CA ARG A 26 -4.05 6.13 12.43
C ARG A 26 -4.92 6.18 11.16
N VAL A 27 -4.36 5.78 10.01
CA VAL A 27 -5.13 5.76 8.75
C VAL A 27 -6.23 4.69 8.80
N HIS A 28 -5.93 3.49 9.31
CA HIS A 28 -6.94 2.45 9.50
C HIS A 28 -8.03 2.87 10.49
N GLU A 29 -7.65 3.44 11.63
CA GLU A 29 -8.60 3.93 12.64
C GLU A 29 -9.52 5.01 12.09
N THR A 30 -8.97 5.98 11.33
CA THR A 30 -9.77 7.00 10.66
C THR A 30 -10.78 6.37 9.69
N GLY A 31 -10.36 5.37 8.90
CA GLY A 31 -11.24 4.67 7.96
C GLY A 31 -12.34 3.86 8.66
N ILE A 32 -11.99 3.12 9.72
CA ILE A 32 -12.97 2.35 10.49
C ILE A 32 -13.94 3.29 11.24
N LYS A 33 -13.43 4.36 11.85
CA LYS A 33 -14.26 5.37 12.52
C LYS A 33 -15.28 5.97 11.55
N MET A 34 -14.87 6.32 10.32
CA MET A 34 -15.76 6.82 9.29
C MET A 34 -16.90 5.85 8.97
N ILE A 35 -16.61 4.55 8.91
CA ILE A 35 -17.63 3.51 8.69
C ILE A 35 -18.54 3.41 9.91
N CYS A 36 -17.98 3.25 11.11
CA CYS A 36 -18.75 3.04 12.33
C CYS A 36 -19.62 4.24 12.74
N GLU A 37 -19.17 5.47 12.47
CA GLU A 37 -19.90 6.70 12.79
C GLU A 37 -20.88 7.13 11.70
N TYR A 38 -20.97 6.39 10.59
CA TYR A 38 -21.95 6.66 9.56
C TYR A 38 -23.37 6.60 10.15
N LEU A 39 -24.13 7.68 9.97
CA LEU A 39 -25.51 7.79 10.45
C LEU A 39 -26.46 7.17 9.44
N LEU A 40 -27.25 6.21 9.92
CA LEU A 40 -28.32 5.56 9.18
C LEU A 40 -29.55 6.48 9.12
N LYS A 41 -30.52 6.11 8.28
CA LYS A 41 -31.79 6.85 8.14
C LYS A 41 -32.58 6.96 9.46
N ASP A 42 -32.39 6.00 10.35
CA ASP A 42 -33.02 5.95 11.68
C ASP A 42 -32.25 6.76 12.75
N GLY A 43 -31.18 7.47 12.36
CA GLY A 43 -30.34 8.26 13.26
C GLY A 43 -29.32 7.46 14.06
N ARG A 44 -29.33 6.12 13.97
CA ARG A 44 -28.33 5.28 14.64
C ARG A 44 -27.02 5.28 13.87
N ARG A 45 -25.93 5.04 14.60
CA ARG A 45 -24.60 4.83 14.01
C ARG A 45 -24.47 3.40 13.51
N LEU A 46 -23.87 3.20 12.35
CA LEU A 46 -23.63 1.85 11.81
C LEU A 46 -22.88 0.95 12.80
N GLY A 47 -21.95 1.51 13.58
CA GLY A 47 -21.19 0.77 14.59
C GLY A 47 -22.02 0.17 15.72
N THR A 48 -23.30 0.54 15.87
CA THR A 48 -24.20 -0.07 16.86
C THR A 48 -25.05 -1.20 16.30
N LEU A 49 -25.02 -1.43 14.98
CA LEU A 49 -25.73 -2.55 14.36
C LEU A 49 -25.05 -3.89 14.68
N ARG A 50 -25.85 -4.95 14.61
CA ARG A 50 -25.31 -6.32 14.68
C ARG A 50 -24.47 -6.59 13.44
N VAL A 51 -23.32 -7.19 13.62
CA VAL A 51 -22.42 -7.56 12.52
C VAL A 51 -23.13 -8.45 11.50
N SER A 52 -24.01 -9.34 11.94
CA SER A 52 -24.79 -10.24 11.09
C SER A 52 -25.77 -9.53 10.15
N SER A 53 -26.13 -8.25 10.38
CA SER A 53 -27.04 -7.50 9.51
C SER A 53 -26.33 -6.74 8.38
N ILE A 54 -25.00 -6.84 8.30
CA ILE A 54 -24.20 -6.18 7.26
C ILE A 54 -24.01 -7.19 6.13
N ASP A 55 -24.79 -7.04 5.05
CA ASP A 55 -24.67 -7.86 3.84
C ASP A 55 -23.96 -7.10 2.70
N THR A 56 -23.80 -7.76 1.55
CA THR A 56 -23.10 -7.18 0.39
C THR A 56 -23.84 -5.96 -0.18
N ALA A 57 -25.18 -6.00 -0.23
CA ALA A 57 -25.98 -4.90 -0.75
C ALA A 57 -25.82 -3.65 0.13
N PHE A 58 -25.81 -3.84 1.46
CA PHE A 58 -25.55 -2.78 2.42
C PHE A 58 -24.12 -2.21 2.26
N ALA A 59 -23.11 -3.06 2.08
CA ALA A 59 -21.73 -2.60 1.90
C ALA A 59 -21.55 -1.76 0.62
N ASP A 60 -22.21 -2.15 -0.48
CA ASP A 60 -22.18 -1.42 -1.75
C ASP A 60 -22.90 -0.07 -1.64
N ASP A 61 -24.08 -0.03 -1.02
CA ASP A 61 -24.82 1.21 -0.75
C ASP A 61 -24.04 2.15 0.21
N LEU A 62 -23.40 1.59 1.24
CA LEU A 62 -22.52 2.34 2.12
C LEU A 62 -21.33 2.94 1.35
N PHE A 63 -20.72 2.18 0.44
CA PHE A 63 -19.62 2.66 -0.39
C PHE A 63 -20.02 3.87 -1.23
N GLU A 64 -21.16 3.78 -1.91
CA GLU A 64 -21.71 4.88 -2.71
C GLU A 64 -21.94 6.14 -1.88
N LYS A 65 -22.57 5.99 -0.70
CA LYS A 65 -22.86 7.11 0.20
C LYS A 65 -21.61 7.72 0.83
N LEU A 66 -20.58 6.91 1.08
CA LEU A 66 -19.33 7.42 1.61
C LEU A 66 -18.46 8.04 0.53
N LEU A 67 -18.62 7.70 -0.76
CA LEU A 67 -17.75 8.13 -1.85
C LEU A 67 -17.63 9.67 -1.96
N TYR A 68 -18.70 10.39 -1.64
CA TYR A 68 -18.75 11.84 -1.69
C TYR A 68 -18.88 12.44 -0.29
N LYS A 69 -18.35 13.65 -0.11
CA LYS A 69 -18.57 14.48 1.08
C LYS A 69 -18.95 15.88 0.64
N SER A 70 -19.87 16.52 1.37
CA SER A 70 -20.11 17.96 1.22
C SER A 70 -19.02 18.76 1.93
N VAL A 71 -18.31 19.59 1.18
CA VAL A 71 -17.31 20.55 1.69
C VAL A 71 -17.72 21.91 1.13
N ASP A 72 -18.04 22.85 2.02
CA ASP A 72 -18.48 24.20 1.65
C ASP A 72 -19.66 24.25 0.66
N GLY A 73 -20.55 23.25 0.73
CA GLY A 73 -21.71 23.11 -0.16
C GLY A 73 -21.42 22.33 -1.45
N GLU A 74 -20.15 22.03 -1.76
CA GLU A 74 -19.76 21.27 -2.93
C GLU A 74 -19.59 19.77 -2.64
N LYS A 75 -20.02 18.93 -3.57
CA LYS A 75 -19.80 17.49 -3.51
C LYS A 75 -18.38 17.15 -3.96
N VAL A 76 -17.50 16.89 -3.01
CA VAL A 76 -16.12 16.48 -3.26
C VAL A 76 -16.01 14.95 -3.19
N GLU A 77 -15.45 14.36 -4.24
CA GLU A 77 -15.15 12.93 -4.28
C GLU A 77 -13.94 12.59 -3.40
N ARG A 78 -14.06 11.55 -2.57
CA ARG A 78 -13.00 11.10 -1.64
C ARG A 78 -12.66 9.60 -1.79
N ARG A 79 -12.59 9.12 -3.04
CA ARG A 79 -12.40 7.71 -3.39
C ARG A 79 -11.23 7.04 -2.69
N THR A 80 -10.04 7.65 -2.67
CA THR A 80 -8.84 7.05 -2.05
C THR A 80 -9.07 6.70 -0.57
N THR A 81 -9.71 7.61 0.16
CA THR A 81 -10.01 7.43 1.58
C THR A 81 -11.03 6.33 1.80
N VAL A 82 -12.10 6.31 0.99
CA VAL A 82 -13.19 5.34 1.12
C VAL A 82 -12.72 3.94 0.69
N ASN A 83 -11.94 3.84 -0.39
CA ASN A 83 -11.31 2.59 -0.80
C ASN A 83 -10.42 2.01 0.31
N HIS A 84 -9.66 2.87 0.99
CA HIS A 84 -8.83 2.46 2.12
C HIS A 84 -9.69 1.98 3.29
N ALA A 85 -10.77 2.69 3.61
CA ALA A 85 -11.72 2.29 4.65
C ALA A 85 -12.35 0.93 4.35
N MET A 86 -12.86 0.71 3.13
CA MET A 86 -13.47 -0.57 2.73
C MET A 86 -12.46 -1.71 2.68
N THR A 87 -11.22 -1.46 2.23
CA THR A 87 -10.15 -2.45 2.26
C THR A 87 -9.78 -2.83 3.69
N THR A 88 -9.76 -1.84 4.59
CA THR A 88 -9.51 -2.06 6.02
C THR A 88 -10.66 -2.86 6.65
N ALA A 89 -11.92 -2.52 6.35
CA ALA A 89 -13.10 -3.25 6.81
C ALA A 89 -13.13 -4.71 6.30
N ARG A 90 -12.73 -4.95 5.04
CA ARG A 90 -12.58 -6.29 4.48
C ARG A 90 -11.53 -7.10 5.24
N GLY A 91 -10.33 -6.55 5.41
CA GLY A 91 -9.26 -7.20 6.15
C GLY A 91 -9.64 -7.45 7.61
N ALA A 92 -10.40 -6.52 8.17
CA ALA A 92 -10.94 -6.60 9.51
C ALA A 92 -11.90 -7.76 9.68
N TRP A 93 -12.92 -7.84 8.81
CA TRP A 93 -13.91 -8.91 8.79
C TRP A 93 -13.26 -10.27 8.64
N ASN A 94 -12.37 -10.44 7.65
CA ASN A 94 -11.63 -11.68 7.41
C ASN A 94 -10.78 -12.13 8.60
N THR A 95 -10.34 -11.19 9.42
CA THR A 95 -9.52 -11.48 10.59
C THR A 95 -10.41 -11.90 11.77
N ILE A 96 -11.43 -11.10 12.11
CA ILE A 96 -12.25 -11.32 13.31
C ILE A 96 -13.23 -12.49 13.12
N SER A 97 -13.81 -12.65 11.92
CA SER A 97 -14.75 -13.75 11.65
C SER A 97 -14.14 -15.12 11.90
N ARG A 98 -12.82 -15.26 11.70
CA ARG A 98 -12.10 -16.51 11.96
C ARG A 98 -12.06 -16.92 13.42
N ALA A 99 -12.11 -15.97 14.36
CA ALA A 99 -12.19 -16.32 15.78
C ALA A 99 -13.62 -16.38 16.31
N HIS A 100 -14.56 -15.74 15.63
CA HIS A 100 -15.96 -15.69 16.04
C HIS A 100 -16.88 -16.12 14.89
N PRO A 101 -16.73 -17.33 14.33
CA PRO A 101 -17.43 -17.74 13.12
C PRO A 101 -18.96 -17.72 13.26
N HIS A 102 -19.49 -17.89 14.47
CA HIS A 102 -20.93 -17.87 14.75
C HIS A 102 -21.55 -16.46 14.81
N LEU A 103 -20.73 -15.40 14.95
CA LEU A 103 -21.22 -14.01 15.02
C LEU A 103 -21.25 -13.30 13.67
N PHE A 104 -20.57 -13.85 12.67
CA PHE A 104 -20.37 -13.23 11.37
C PHE A 104 -21.14 -13.99 10.29
N ALA A 105 -21.61 -13.28 9.27
CA ALA A 105 -22.13 -13.93 8.08
C ALA A 105 -21.03 -14.78 7.41
N PRO A 106 -21.35 -15.94 6.81
CA PRO A 106 -20.37 -16.80 6.15
C PRO A 106 -19.60 -16.08 5.03
N LYS A 107 -20.28 -15.17 4.32
CA LYS A 107 -19.70 -14.35 3.25
C LYS A 107 -19.30 -12.99 3.79
N ASN A 108 -18.09 -12.53 3.44
CA ASN A 108 -17.65 -11.18 3.79
C ASN A 108 -18.37 -10.14 2.89
N PRO A 109 -19.13 -9.19 3.47
CA PRO A 109 -19.88 -8.22 2.70
C PRO A 109 -18.99 -7.23 1.94
N PHE A 110 -17.75 -7.02 2.40
CA PHE A 110 -16.79 -6.12 1.76
C PHE A 110 -15.94 -6.80 0.68
N GLU A 111 -16.16 -8.08 0.40
CA GLU A 111 -15.38 -8.83 -0.61
C GLU A 111 -15.76 -8.41 -2.03
N LYS A 112 -14.79 -8.36 -2.96
CA LYS A 112 -15.02 -8.16 -4.41
C LYS A 112 -15.83 -6.91 -4.83
N MET A 113 -15.89 -5.87 -3.99
CA MET A 113 -16.59 -4.59 -4.27
C MET A 113 -16.11 -3.77 -5.50
N GLY A 114 -15.24 -4.30 -6.38
CA GLY A 114 -14.82 -3.58 -7.59
C GLY A 114 -14.11 -2.23 -7.36
N LEU A 115 -13.44 -2.04 -6.22
CA LEU A 115 -12.80 -0.77 -5.86
C LEU A 115 -11.81 -0.30 -6.93
N GLN A 116 -12.08 0.85 -7.54
CA GLN A 116 -11.23 1.45 -8.56
C GLN A 116 -10.18 2.38 -7.93
N SER A 117 -8.91 2.24 -8.30
CA SER A 117 -7.88 3.18 -7.90
C SER A 117 -7.92 4.42 -8.79
N THR A 118 -7.97 5.60 -8.18
CA THR A 118 -7.67 6.85 -8.88
C THR A 118 -6.17 7.12 -8.77
N SER A 119 -5.50 7.18 -9.91
CA SER A 119 -4.13 7.70 -10.00
C SER A 119 -4.22 9.04 -10.71
N ARG A 120 -4.18 10.13 -9.94
CA ARG A 120 -3.90 11.44 -10.52
C ARG A 120 -2.40 11.57 -10.65
N GLU A 121 -1.94 11.97 -11.84
CA GLU A 121 -0.53 12.30 -12.01
C GLU A 121 -0.17 13.43 -11.04
N THR A 122 0.90 13.21 -10.27
CA THR A 122 1.41 14.25 -9.37
C THR A 122 2.07 15.30 -10.24
N PRO A 123 1.64 16.58 -10.20
CA PRO A 123 2.28 17.64 -10.96
C PRO A 123 3.78 17.64 -10.70
N HIS A 124 4.57 17.68 -11.78
CA HIS A 124 6.02 17.72 -11.70
C HIS A 124 6.49 19.18 -11.71
N ALA A 125 7.37 19.53 -10.77
CA ALA A 125 8.06 20.80 -10.82
C ALA A 125 9.10 20.78 -11.96
N ASN A 126 9.29 21.91 -12.61
CA ASN A 126 10.38 22.11 -13.57
C ASN A 126 11.61 22.76 -12.89
N PHE A 127 12.71 22.86 -13.63
CA PHE A 127 13.97 23.39 -13.06
C PHE A 127 13.89 24.89 -12.76
N GLU A 128 13.13 25.66 -13.53
CA GLU A 128 12.93 27.09 -13.31
C GLU A 128 12.16 27.34 -12.01
N GLU A 129 11.10 26.56 -11.77
CA GLU A 129 10.33 26.58 -10.53
C GLU A 129 11.19 26.19 -9.32
N LEU A 130 12.06 25.19 -9.46
CA LEU A 130 13.04 24.85 -8.42
C LEU A 130 13.97 26.03 -8.14
N ALA A 131 14.52 26.64 -9.18
CA ALA A 131 15.46 27.76 -9.04
C ALA A 131 14.79 28.96 -8.37
N ALA A 132 13.59 29.33 -8.82
CA ALA A 132 12.78 30.40 -8.23
C ALA A 132 12.45 30.11 -6.76
N PHE A 133 11.96 28.90 -6.45
CA PHE A 133 11.65 28.49 -5.08
C PHE A 133 12.87 28.63 -4.17
N ARG A 134 14.05 28.19 -4.63
CA ARG A 134 15.29 28.28 -3.86
C ARG A 134 15.71 29.72 -3.61
N ALA A 135 15.63 30.59 -4.62
CA ALA A 135 15.96 32.00 -4.47
C ALA A 135 15.06 32.68 -3.42
N THR A 136 13.74 32.49 -3.55
CA THR A 136 12.77 33.02 -2.58
C THR A 136 12.95 32.44 -1.18
N ALA A 137 13.24 31.14 -1.06
CA ALA A 137 13.50 30.54 0.25
C ALA A 137 14.73 31.14 0.93
N ILE A 138 15.79 31.46 0.18
CA ILE A 138 16.99 32.14 0.71
C ILE A 138 16.64 33.57 1.14
N GLU A 139 15.94 34.32 0.29
CA GLU A 139 15.51 35.70 0.56
C GLU A 139 14.67 35.80 1.84
N LEU A 140 13.76 34.84 2.05
CA LEU A 140 12.92 34.76 3.24
C LEU A 140 13.65 34.20 4.48
N GLY A 141 14.96 33.92 4.40
CA GLY A 141 15.75 33.45 5.54
C GLY A 141 15.66 31.95 5.82
N TYR A 142 15.26 31.13 4.84
CA TYR A 142 15.15 29.67 4.93
C TYR A 142 16.18 28.91 4.07
N PRO A 143 17.50 29.10 4.26
CA PRO A 143 18.53 28.44 3.45
C PRO A 143 18.51 26.92 3.58
N SER A 144 18.19 26.39 4.77
CA SER A 144 18.05 24.93 4.98
C SER A 144 16.92 24.32 4.14
N LEU A 145 15.85 25.08 3.89
CA LEU A 145 14.75 24.64 3.02
C LEU A 145 15.19 24.64 1.56
N ALA A 146 15.91 25.68 1.11
CA ALA A 146 16.46 25.75 -0.24
C ALA A 146 17.41 24.58 -0.54
N THR A 147 18.27 24.21 0.42
CA THR A 147 19.13 23.02 0.31
C THR A 147 18.31 21.73 0.34
N GLY A 148 17.31 21.63 1.22
CA GLY A 148 16.48 20.45 1.32
C GLY A 148 15.71 20.13 0.03
N VAL A 149 15.18 21.14 -0.66
CA VAL A 149 14.49 20.94 -1.94
C VAL A 149 15.47 20.53 -3.05
N LEU A 150 16.68 21.09 -3.08
CA LEU A 150 17.73 20.67 -4.01
C LEU A 150 18.11 19.19 -3.81
N ILE A 151 18.27 18.75 -2.56
CA ILE A 151 18.50 17.34 -2.23
C ILE A 151 17.32 16.46 -2.71
N GLY A 152 16.08 16.93 -2.51
CA GLY A 152 14.89 16.25 -2.98
C GLY A 152 14.86 16.11 -4.50
N TRP A 153 15.27 17.15 -5.23
CA TRP A 153 15.36 17.17 -6.69
C TRP A 153 16.44 16.22 -7.23
N GLU A 154 17.68 16.38 -6.77
CA GLU A 154 18.81 15.63 -7.33
C GLU A 154 18.81 14.17 -6.90
N TRP A 155 18.38 13.89 -5.66
CA TRP A 155 18.48 12.56 -5.06
C TRP A 155 17.15 11.81 -4.93
N LEU A 156 16.04 12.44 -5.32
CA LEU A 156 14.68 11.90 -5.17
C LEU A 156 14.41 11.40 -3.74
N GLN A 157 14.98 12.11 -2.77
CA GLN A 157 14.82 11.82 -1.35
C GLN A 157 13.46 12.30 -0.87
N ARG A 158 12.82 11.50 -0.02
CA ARG A 158 11.58 11.94 0.63
C ARG A 158 11.89 12.98 1.69
N LYS A 159 11.03 14.00 1.83
CA LYS A 159 11.11 15.05 2.87
C LYS A 159 11.58 14.53 4.24
N ALA A 160 10.96 13.45 4.74
CA ALA A 160 11.30 12.88 6.04
C ALA A 160 12.77 12.42 6.14
N HIS A 161 13.37 11.88 5.07
CA HIS A 161 14.78 11.44 5.11
C HIS A 161 15.74 12.61 5.10
N ILE A 162 15.42 13.65 4.32
CA ILE A 162 16.24 14.85 4.21
C ILE A 162 16.39 15.51 5.58
N PHE A 163 15.31 15.66 6.34
CA PHE A 163 15.33 16.41 7.60
C PHE A 163 15.55 15.56 8.86
N ILE A 164 15.32 14.25 8.82
CA ILE A 164 15.38 13.40 10.02
C ILE A 164 16.57 12.45 10.01
N ARG A 165 17.07 12.04 8.82
CA ARG A 165 18.06 10.96 8.71
C ARG A 165 19.29 11.29 7.89
N PHE A 166 19.26 12.33 7.09
CA PHE A 166 20.42 12.76 6.36
C PHE A 166 21.38 13.46 7.32
N MET A 167 22.61 12.95 7.41
CA MET A 167 23.65 13.46 8.31
C MET A 167 24.82 13.96 7.47
N ALA A 168 25.69 14.79 8.05
CA ALA A 168 26.84 15.32 7.34
C ALA A 168 27.75 14.21 6.81
N GLU A 169 27.91 13.10 7.55
CA GLU A 169 28.71 11.95 7.11
C GLU A 169 28.14 11.25 5.87
N HIS A 170 26.86 11.47 5.53
CA HIS A 170 26.27 10.95 4.30
C HIS A 170 26.69 11.74 3.06
N TYR A 171 27.31 12.91 3.22
CA TYR A 171 27.75 13.75 2.11
C TYR A 171 29.27 13.89 2.13
N ARG A 172 29.95 13.32 1.13
CA ARG A 172 31.41 13.46 0.97
C ARG A 172 32.19 13.09 2.23
N SER A 173 31.89 11.93 2.81
CA SER A 173 32.68 11.39 3.94
C SER A 173 34.15 11.26 3.59
N GLU A 174 35.03 11.26 4.59
CA GLU A 174 36.47 11.12 4.41
C GLU A 174 36.87 9.88 3.59
N SER A 175 36.18 8.76 3.81
CA SER A 175 36.42 7.51 3.06
C SER A 175 35.82 7.52 1.66
N ARG A 176 34.86 8.42 1.38
CA ARG A 176 34.16 8.53 0.08
C ARG A 176 33.90 9.99 -0.31
N PRO A 177 34.95 10.78 -0.60
CA PRO A 177 34.83 12.23 -0.80
C PRO A 177 34.04 12.62 -2.05
N ASN A 178 33.83 11.69 -2.99
CA ASN A 178 33.11 11.92 -4.24
C ASN A 178 31.74 11.20 -4.29
N HIS A 179 31.20 10.77 -3.14
CA HIS A 179 29.92 10.08 -3.08
C HIS A 179 28.96 10.73 -2.06
N VAL A 180 27.68 10.40 -2.24
CA VAL A 180 26.60 10.68 -1.30
C VAL A 180 25.87 9.39 -0.96
N TYR A 181 25.49 9.22 0.30
CA TYR A 181 24.67 8.11 0.75
C TYR A 181 23.19 8.42 0.57
N VAL A 182 22.51 7.68 -0.30
CA VAL A 182 21.11 7.85 -0.67
C VAL A 182 20.26 6.82 0.06
N ILE A 183 19.40 7.29 0.97
CA ILE A 183 18.60 6.42 1.85
C ILE A 183 17.30 5.98 1.16
N ASN A 184 16.99 4.68 1.23
CA ASN A 184 15.71 4.10 0.86
C ASN A 184 14.68 4.28 1.98
N TYR A 185 13.56 4.90 1.61
CA TYR A 185 12.55 5.31 2.57
C TYR A 185 11.74 4.18 3.22
N LYS A 186 11.66 2.99 2.60
CA LYS A 186 10.87 1.87 3.15
C LYS A 186 11.70 0.99 4.05
N THR A 187 12.96 0.80 3.69
CA THR A 187 13.83 -0.19 4.32
C THR A 187 14.81 0.43 5.28
N SER A 188 14.96 1.76 5.29
CA SER A 188 15.98 2.47 6.08
C SER A 188 17.43 2.13 5.71
N THR A 189 17.63 1.33 4.66
CA THR A 189 18.94 1.03 4.07
C THR A 189 19.24 2.04 2.96
N GLY A 190 20.48 2.12 2.48
CA GLY A 190 20.85 3.04 1.40
C GLY A 190 22.03 2.54 0.59
N SER A 191 22.37 3.29 -0.45
CA SER A 191 23.52 3.06 -1.32
C SER A 191 24.38 4.31 -1.43
N TRP A 192 25.68 4.12 -1.62
CA TRP A 192 26.59 5.22 -1.96
C TRP A 192 26.52 5.47 -3.46
N GLU A 193 26.15 6.69 -3.84
CA GLU A 193 26.01 7.13 -5.22
C GLU A 193 27.10 8.15 -5.55
N PRO A 194 27.70 8.10 -6.74
CA PRO A 194 28.70 9.08 -7.14
C PRO A 194 28.06 10.46 -7.33
N LEU A 195 28.74 11.50 -6.83
CA LEU A 195 28.33 12.90 -7.03
C LEU A 195 28.68 13.42 -8.42
N PHE A 196 29.77 12.92 -8.99
CA PHE A 196 30.31 13.34 -10.27
C PHE A 196 30.36 12.17 -11.26
N ASP A 197 30.14 12.46 -12.54
CA ASP A 197 30.31 11.50 -13.61
C ASP A 197 31.80 11.32 -13.94
N LYS A 198 32.09 10.45 -14.89
CA LYS A 198 33.48 10.19 -15.34
C LYS A 198 34.17 11.43 -15.93
N LYS A 199 33.42 12.49 -16.27
CA LYS A 199 33.91 13.75 -16.82
C LYS A 199 34.02 14.85 -15.76
N GLY A 200 33.72 14.55 -14.49
CA GLY A 200 33.75 15.51 -13.38
C GLY A 200 32.52 16.43 -13.32
N LEU A 201 31.51 16.22 -14.16
CA LEU A 201 30.24 16.94 -14.10
C LEU A 201 29.34 16.28 -13.06
N ALA A 202 28.38 17.01 -12.49
CA ALA A 202 27.43 16.43 -11.53
C ALA A 202 26.71 15.22 -12.15
N ALA A 203 26.96 14.01 -11.62
CA ALA A 203 26.43 12.75 -12.17
C ALA A 203 24.92 12.63 -12.08
N LEU A 204 24.31 13.37 -11.18
CA LEU A 204 22.95 13.18 -10.72
C LEU A 204 22.01 14.26 -11.25
N SER A 205 22.05 14.59 -12.55
CA SER A 205 20.92 15.32 -13.14
C SER A 205 19.68 14.39 -13.16
N SER A 206 18.55 14.89 -12.68
CA SER A 206 17.28 14.16 -12.52
C SER A 206 16.81 13.39 -13.77
N ALA A 207 17.18 13.85 -14.97
CA ALA A 207 16.95 13.18 -16.24
C ALA A 207 17.61 11.78 -16.33
N ASN A 208 18.80 11.63 -15.75
CA ASN A 208 19.63 10.43 -15.92
C ASN A 208 19.21 9.26 -15.01
N ARG A 209 18.38 9.53 -13.98
CA ARG A 209 17.90 8.51 -13.04
C ARG A 209 16.56 7.88 -13.46
N ARG A 210 15.71 8.60 -14.19
CA ARG A 210 14.43 8.07 -14.71
C ARG A 210 14.68 7.03 -15.81
N ALA A 211 15.65 7.31 -16.70
CA ALA A 211 16.13 6.38 -17.73
C ALA A 211 16.76 5.12 -17.12
N ARG A 212 17.67 5.26 -16.14
CA ARG A 212 18.33 4.11 -15.50
C ARG A 212 17.42 3.26 -14.61
N ARG A 213 16.37 3.82 -13.99
CA ARG A 213 15.39 3.00 -13.26
C ARG A 213 14.61 2.08 -14.20
N HIS A 214 14.23 2.57 -15.39
CA HIS A 214 13.56 1.73 -16.40
C HIS A 214 14.47 0.58 -16.88
N GLU A 215 15.77 0.85 -17.09
CA GLU A 215 16.75 -0.19 -17.43
C GLU A 215 17.01 -1.18 -16.28
N SER A 216 17.11 -0.73 -15.03
CA SER A 216 17.30 -1.64 -13.88
C SER A 216 16.09 -2.54 -13.62
N ILE A 217 14.87 -2.04 -13.88
CA ILE A 217 13.64 -2.84 -13.78
C ILE A 217 13.58 -3.86 -14.93
N ALA A 218 14.11 -3.53 -16.11
CA ALA A 218 14.24 -4.46 -17.23
C ALA A 218 15.37 -5.49 -17.01
N ALA A 219 16.47 -5.12 -16.35
CA ALA A 219 17.63 -5.98 -16.11
C ALA A 219 17.46 -6.94 -14.92
N ASP A 220 16.64 -6.61 -13.91
CA ASP A 220 16.40 -7.46 -12.73
C ASP A 220 15.50 -8.69 -13.03
N GLY A 221 15.01 -8.84 -14.26
CA GLY A 221 14.24 -10.02 -14.70
C GLY A 221 12.98 -10.31 -13.86
N ARG A 222 12.58 -9.42 -12.95
CA ARG A 222 11.43 -9.62 -12.09
C ARG A 222 10.18 -9.26 -12.88
N PRO A 223 9.27 -10.22 -13.11
CA PRO A 223 8.03 -9.93 -13.81
C PRO A 223 7.28 -8.83 -13.06
N ASP A 224 6.73 -7.88 -13.82
CA ASP A 224 5.93 -6.80 -13.26
C ASP A 224 4.74 -7.38 -12.45
N ALA A 225 4.11 -6.53 -11.63
CA ALA A 225 3.03 -6.97 -10.76
C ALA A 225 1.86 -7.64 -11.52
N ALA A 226 1.63 -7.27 -12.78
CA ALA A 226 0.59 -7.87 -13.63
C ALA A 226 1.00 -9.27 -14.13
N THR A 227 2.26 -9.44 -14.50
CA THR A 227 2.85 -10.69 -14.97
C THR A 227 3.00 -11.69 -13.83
N ARG A 228 3.35 -11.21 -12.62
CA ARG A 228 3.36 -12.02 -11.39
C ARG A 228 1.97 -12.50 -10.99
N TRP A 229 0.93 -11.71 -11.25
CA TRP A 229 -0.45 -12.10 -11.02
C TRP A 229 -0.93 -13.16 -12.02
N LYS A 230 -0.58 -13.00 -13.30
CA LYS A 230 -0.85 -14.00 -14.36
C LYS A 230 -0.12 -15.32 -14.12
N GLN A 231 1.16 -15.29 -13.74
CA GLN A 231 1.93 -16.49 -13.38
C GLN A 231 1.34 -17.19 -12.14
N SER A 232 0.98 -16.43 -11.10
CA SER A 232 0.33 -16.98 -9.90
C SER A 232 -1.07 -17.55 -10.19
N ALA A 233 -1.77 -17.04 -11.20
CA ALA A 233 -3.07 -17.55 -11.65
C ALA A 233 -2.92 -18.84 -12.46
N LEU A 234 -1.94 -18.91 -13.37
CA LEU A 234 -1.61 -20.13 -14.12
C LEU A 234 -1.13 -21.27 -13.21
N GLU A 235 -0.27 -20.98 -12.22
CA GLU A 235 0.21 -21.98 -11.25
C GLU A 235 -0.89 -22.51 -10.32
N ARG A 236 -1.99 -21.77 -10.16
CA ARG A 236 -3.19 -22.22 -9.44
C ARG A 236 -4.11 -23.06 -10.34
N GLN A 237 -4.16 -22.77 -11.64
CA GLN A 237 -4.89 -23.59 -12.60
C GLN A 237 -4.20 -24.95 -12.84
N GLY A 238 -2.87 -24.99 -12.92
CA GLY A 238 -2.11 -26.24 -13.06
C GLY A 238 -2.26 -27.18 -11.85
N ARG A 239 -2.23 -26.63 -10.63
CA ARG A 239 -2.43 -27.42 -9.40
C ARG A 239 -3.84 -27.99 -9.24
N ASN A 240 -4.87 -27.31 -9.74
CA ASN A 240 -6.24 -27.82 -9.73
C ASN A 240 -6.49 -28.88 -10.82
N ALA A 241 -5.72 -28.88 -11.91
CA ALA A 241 -5.79 -29.92 -12.93
C ALA A 241 -5.19 -31.25 -12.44
N ASP A 242 -4.08 -31.21 -11.69
CA ASP A 242 -3.47 -32.40 -11.09
C ASP A 242 -4.29 -33.00 -9.94
N SER A 243 -4.96 -32.17 -9.12
CA SER A 243 -5.84 -32.67 -8.05
C SER A 243 -7.12 -33.33 -8.57
N SER A 244 -7.50 -33.05 -9.82
CA SER A 244 -8.70 -33.63 -10.46
C SER A 244 -8.42 -35.01 -11.07
N ARG A 245 -7.16 -35.42 -11.17
CA ARG A 245 -6.75 -36.71 -11.76
C ARG A 245 -6.54 -37.82 -10.71
N ALA A 246 -6.55 -37.48 -9.41
CA ALA A 246 -6.27 -38.41 -8.32
C ALA A 246 -7.53 -39.01 -7.63
N HIS A 247 -8.73 -38.84 -8.20
CA HIS A 247 -9.98 -39.30 -7.56
C HIS A 247 -10.91 -40.09 -8.49
N PHE A 248 -10.38 -40.79 -9.51
CA PHE A 248 -11.22 -41.60 -10.41
C PHE A 248 -10.55 -42.93 -10.82
N GLU A 249 -10.35 -43.82 -9.84
CA GLU A 249 -10.07 -45.26 -9.93
C GLU A 249 -10.02 -45.72 -8.46
N GLU A 250 -10.79 -46.66 -7.91
CA GLU A 250 -11.57 -47.81 -8.40
C GLU A 250 -12.79 -47.97 -7.47
N ASP A 251 -13.98 -48.23 -8.04
CA ASP A 251 -15.04 -48.94 -7.31
C ASP A 251 -15.83 -49.77 -8.33
N GLN A 252 -15.26 -50.92 -8.70
CA GLN A 252 -15.96 -51.92 -9.51
C GLN A 252 -16.63 -52.96 -8.60
N PRO A 253 -17.91 -53.31 -8.85
CA PRO A 253 -18.62 -54.31 -8.07
C PRO A 253 -18.08 -55.71 -8.37
N ARG A 254 -17.75 -56.46 -7.31
CA ARG A 254 -17.39 -57.88 -7.39
C ARG A 254 -18.59 -58.70 -7.85
N ALA A 255 -18.52 -59.23 -9.06
CA ALA A 255 -19.43 -60.26 -9.55
C ALA A 255 -19.07 -61.62 -8.91
N CYS A 256 -20.08 -62.29 -8.36
CA CYS A 256 -20.05 -63.69 -7.99
C CYS A 256 -19.78 -64.58 -9.23
N VAL A 257 -18.95 -65.61 -9.06
CA VAL A 257 -18.93 -66.79 -9.95
C VAL A 257 -18.80 -68.06 -9.07
N PRO A 258 -19.54 -69.14 -9.37
CA PRO A 258 -19.84 -70.21 -8.42
C PRO A 258 -18.91 -71.43 -8.52
N SER A 259 -19.20 -72.39 -7.62
CA SER A 259 -18.74 -73.79 -7.48
C SER A 259 -17.72 -74.03 -6.37
#